data_AF-A0A3B0SNP4-F1
#
_entry.id   AF-A0A3B0SNP4-F1
#
_cell.length_a   1.000
_cell.length_b   1.000
_cell.length_c   1.000
_cell.angle_alpha   90.00
_cell.angle_beta   90.00
_cell.angle_gamma   90.00
#
_symmetry.space_group_name_H-M   'P 1'
#
loop_
_entity.id
_entity.type
_entity.pdbx_description
1 polymer ?
#
loop_
_entity_poly.entity_id
_entity_poly.type
_entity_poly.pdbx_seq_one_letter_code
_entity_poly.pdbx_strand_id
1 'polypeptide(L)' 'MHHLINPRSGTPIESSIVSATVVAGEAWTAEVLCKAAIAADPIPALDFLTSAGVEGLLVDVDGLVWRTPLLERFAA' A
#
# COMPACT_ATOMS: atom_id res chain seq x y z
N MET A 1 8.77 -11.54 9.16
CA MET A 1 9.81 -10.50 9.25
C MET A 1 9.80 -9.72 7.95
N HIS A 2 9.51 -8.42 8.00
CA HIS A 2 9.51 -7.54 6.83
C HIS A 2 10.90 -6.92 6.64
N HIS A 3 11.36 -6.74 5.40
CA HIS A 3 12.64 -6.07 5.13
C HIS A 3 12.52 -4.53 5.10
N LEU A 4 11.31 -4.00 5.27
CA LEU A 4 11.08 -2.56 5.30
C LEU A 4 11.24 -2.09 6.75
N ILE A 5 11.91 -0.96 6.92
CA ILE A 5 12.25 -0.41 8.23
C ILE A 5 11.32 0.76 8.52
N ASN A 6 10.74 0.78 9.72
CA ASN A 6 9.95 1.90 10.20
C ASN A 6 10.91 3.07 10.51
N PRO A 7 10.80 4.20 9.79
CA PRO A 7 11.73 5.32 9.95
C PRO A 7 11.64 6.01 11.33
N ARG A 8 10.57 5.79 12.11
CA ARG A 8 10.41 6.36 13.45
C ARG A 8 11.13 5.55 14.52
N SER A 9 11.19 4.23 14.37
CA SER A 9 11.78 3.31 15.36
C SER A 9 13.13 2.71 14.94
N GLY A 10 13.45 2.71 13.64
CA GLY A 10 14.62 2.01 13.10
C GLY A 10 14.49 0.49 13.10
N THR A 11 13.33 -0.06 13.46
CA THR A 11 13.05 -1.50 13.50
C THR A 11 12.27 -1.94 12.26
N PRO A 12 12.24 -3.25 11.93
CA PRO A 12 11.33 -3.76 10.90
C PRO A 12 9.89 -3.32 11.11
N ILE A 13 9.18 -3.07 10.01
CA ILE A 13 7.73 -2.81 10.02
C ILE A 13 7.00 -4.11 10.41
N GLU A 14 6.10 -3.99 11.38
CA GLU A 14 5.05 -4.95 11.65
C GLU A 14 3.78 -4.45 10.94
N SER A 15 3.25 -5.23 10.01
CA SER A 15 2.10 -4.85 9.20
C SER A 15 1.14 -6.02 9.06
N SER A 16 -0.15 -5.71 9.07
CA SER A 16 -1.23 -6.63 8.70
C SER A 16 -1.38 -6.76 7.18
N ILE A 17 -0.73 -5.89 6.39
CA ILE A 17 -0.74 -5.94 4.93
C ILE A 17 0.38 -6.87 4.46
N VAL A 18 0.02 -7.91 3.70
CA VAL A 18 0.95 -8.88 3.10
C VAL A 18 1.45 -8.41 1.75
N SER A 19 0.60 -7.73 0.97
CA SER A 19 0.95 -7.23 -0.36
C SER A 19 0.26 -5.90 -0.64
N ALA A 20 0.97 -5.01 -1.33
CA ALA A 20 0.45 -3.75 -1.83
C ALA A 20 0.77 -3.62 -3.33
N THR A 21 -0.22 -3.23 -4.11
CA THR A 21 -0.08 -2.86 -5.53
C THR A 21 -0.56 -1.42 -5.68
N VAL A 22 0.22 -0.57 -6.34
CA VAL A 22 -0.13 0.82 -6.61
C VAL A 22 0.01 1.09 -8.11
N VAL A 23 -0.98 1.77 -8.68
CA VAL A 23 -0.97 2.25 -10.06
C VAL A 23 -0.77 3.76 -10.05
N ALA A 24 0.32 4.22 -10.65
CA ALA A 24 0.68 5.63 -10.76
C ALA A 24 1.17 5.96 -12.17
N GLY A 25 1.22 7.25 -12.52
CA GLY A 25 1.70 7.71 -13.83
C GLY A 25 3.19 7.40 -14.10
N GLU A 26 3.97 7.16 -13.05
CA GLU A 26 5.39 6.84 -13.12
C GLU A 26 5.71 5.66 -12.18
N ALA A 27 6.55 4.73 -12.65
CA ALA A 27 6.85 3.50 -11.92
C ALA A 27 7.56 3.76 -10.58
N TRP A 28 8.44 4.77 -10.52
CA TRP A 28 9.14 5.11 -9.27
C TRP A 28 8.19 5.64 -8.21
N THR A 29 7.14 6.36 -8.61
CA THR A 29 6.09 6.86 -7.70
C THR A 29 5.31 5.69 -7.12
N ALA A 30 4.90 4.73 -7.96
CA ALA A 30 4.23 3.51 -7.51
C ALA A 30 5.11 2.73 -6.50
N GLU A 31 6.40 2.60 -6.79
CA GLU A 31 7.36 1.87 -5.96
C GLU A 31 7.54 2.47 -4.56
N VAL A 32 7.59 3.80 -4.45
CA VAL A 32 7.70 4.52 -3.17
C VAL A 32 6.39 4.42 -2.39
N LEU A 33 5.25 4.65 -3.04
CA LEU A 33 3.93 4.65 -2.39
C LEU A 33 3.53 3.26 -1.90
N CYS A 34 3.85 2.19 -2.64
CA CYS A 34 3.67 0.80 -2.17
C CYS A 34 4.33 0.57 -0.81
N LYS A 35 5.60 0.98 -0.64
CA LYS A 35 6.33 0.77 0.63
C LYS A 35 5.76 1.60 1.76
N ALA A 36 5.35 2.83 1.47
CA ALA A 36 4.72 3.69 2.45
C ALA A 36 3.37 3.12 2.93
N ALA A 37 2.56 2.57 2.02
CA ALA A 37 1.28 1.97 2.35
C ALA A 37 1.40 0.76 3.30
N ILE A 38 2.43 -0.08 3.13
CA ILE A 38 2.70 -1.22 4.02
C ILE A 38 2.91 -0.81 5.49
N ALA A 39 3.36 0.43 5.76
CA ALA A 39 3.65 0.91 7.10
C ALA A 39 2.40 1.24 7.95
N ALA A 40 1.19 1.10 7.41
CA ALA A 40 -0.07 1.45 8.05
C ALA A 40 -1.07 0.29 8.00
N ASP A 41 -2.16 0.41 8.76
CA ASP A 41 -3.31 -0.48 8.65
C ASP A 41 -4.06 -0.24 7.32
N PRO A 42 -4.88 -1.21 6.85
CA PRO A 42 -5.49 -1.14 5.51
C PRO A 42 -6.31 0.13 5.24
N ILE A 43 -7.13 0.58 6.20
CA ILE A 43 -7.97 1.78 6.00
C ILE A 43 -7.11 3.05 5.89
N PRO A 44 -6.23 3.38 6.86
CA PRO A 44 -5.31 4.51 6.71
C PRO A 44 -4.41 4.44 5.47
N ALA A 45 -4.01 3.24 5.05
CA ALA A 45 -3.24 3.05 3.83
C ALA A 45 -4.05 3.42 2.57
N LEU A 46 -5.34 3.05 2.49
CA LEU A 46 -6.21 3.47 1.39
C LEU A 46 -6.46 4.98 1.37
N ASP A 47 -6.65 5.60 2.54
CA ASP A 47 -6.81 7.05 2.66
C ASP A 47 -5.54 7.78 2.19
N PHE A 48 -4.37 7.26 2.58
CA PHE A 48 -3.08 7.75 2.12
C PHE A 48 -2.96 7.68 0.59
N LEU A 49 -3.23 6.52 -0.03
CA LEU A 49 -3.16 6.35 -1.48
C LEU A 49 -4.15 7.27 -2.23
N THR A 50 -5.37 7.41 -1.69
CA THR A 50 -6.38 8.33 -2.23
C THR A 50 -5.91 9.78 -2.16
N SER A 51 -5.32 10.21 -1.04
CA SER A 51 -4.77 11.56 -0.89
C SER A 51 -3.57 11.83 -1.80
N ALA A 52 -2.81 10.79 -2.15
CA ALA A 52 -1.71 10.85 -3.10
C ALA A 52 -2.17 10.84 -4.57
N GLY A 53 -3.48 10.72 -4.84
CA GLY A 53 -4.05 10.74 -6.19
C GLY A 53 -3.76 9.49 -7.02
N VAL A 54 -3.48 8.36 -6.37
CA VAL A 54 -3.18 7.07 -7.03
C VAL A 54 -4.22 6.02 -6.67
N GLU A 55 -4.28 4.95 -7.46
CA GLU A 55 -5.08 3.77 -7.10
C GLU A 55 -4.20 2.68 -6.51
N GLY A 56 -4.78 1.85 -5.65
CA GLY A 56 -4.08 0.68 -5.16
C GLY A 56 -4.97 -0.43 -4.62
N LEU A 57 -4.33 -1.59 -4.43
CA LEU A 57 -4.87 -2.80 -3.86
C LEU A 57 -3.97 -3.26 -2.73
N LEU A 58 -4.56 -3.62 -1.60
CA LEU A 58 -3.88 -4.22 -0.46
C LEU A 58 -4.48 -5.60 -0.21
N VAL A 59 -3.64 -6.57 0.10
CA VAL A 59 -4.06 -7.89 0.60
C VAL A 59 -3.54 -8.02 2.02
N ASP A 60 -4.42 -8.32 2.97
CA ASP A 60 -4.02 -8.51 4.36
C ASP A 60 -3.70 -9.97 4.70
N VAL A 61 -3.30 -10.21 5.95
CA VAL A 61 -2.94 -11.53 6.49
C VAL A 61 -4.11 -12.52 6.50
N ASP A 62 -5.36 -12.06 6.46
CA ASP A 62 -6.56 -12.89 6.39
C ASP A 62 -7.00 -13.14 4.92
N GLY A 63 -6.29 -12.57 3.96
CA GLY A 63 -6.60 -12.65 2.53
C GLY A 63 -7.71 -11.70 2.09
N LEU A 64 -8.13 -10.75 2.92
CA LEU A 64 -9.09 -9.73 2.51
C LEU A 64 -8.42 -8.75 1.55
N VAL A 65 -9.18 -8.36 0.54
CA VAL A 65 -8.75 -7.41 -0.49
C VAL A 65 -9.35 -6.05 -0.20
N TRP A 66 -8.48 -5.07 0.00
CA TRP A 66 -8.80 -3.66 0.19
C TRP A 66 -8.39 -2.90 -1.05
N ARG A 67 -9.22 -1.97 -1.54
CA ARG A 67 -8.91 -1.25 -2.78
C ARG A 67 -9.47 0.14 -2.79
N THR A 68 -8.75 1.05 -3.44
CA THR A 68 -9.28 2.37 -3.78
C THR A 68 -10.41 2.23 -4.82
N PRO A 69 -11.37 3.18 -4.87
CA PRO A 69 -12.61 2.98 -5.63
C PRO A 69 -12.44 2.81 -7.14
N LEU A 70 -11.43 3.43 -7.76
CA LEU A 70 -11.29 3.44 -9.23
C LEU A 70 -10.26 2.45 -9.73
N LEU A 71 -9.70 1.58 -8.89
CA LEU A 71 -8.68 0.61 -9.30
C LEU A 71 -9.14 -0.29 -10.47
N GLU A 72 -10.42 -0.67 -10.50
CA GLU A 72 -11.02 -1.52 -11.54
C GLU A 72 -10.81 -0.99 -12.97
N ARG A 73 -10.57 0.32 -13.15
CA ARG A 73 -10.27 0.90 -14.48
C ARG A 73 -8.95 0.38 -15.09
N PHE A 74 -8.11 -0.27 -14.28
CA PHE A 74 -6.82 -0.82 -14.66
C PHE A 74 -6.78 -2.35 -14.61
N ALA A 75 -7.88 -3.01 -14.24
CA ALA A 75 -7.99 -4.46 -14.31
C ALA A 75 -8.09 -4.91 -15.78
N ALA A 76 -7.36 -5.97 -16.14
CA ALA A 76 -7.32 -6.55 -17.48
C ALA A 76 -8.44 -7.59 -17.67
#